data_AF-Q7U719-F1
#
_entry.id   AF-Q7U719-F1
#
_cell.length_a   1.000
_cell.length_b   1.000
_cell.length_c   1.000
_cell.angle_alpha   90.00
_cell.angle_beta   90.00
_cell.angle_gamma   90.00
#
_symmetry.space_group_name_H-M   'P 1'
#
loop_
_entity.id
_entity.type
_entity.pdbx_description
1 polymer ?
#
loop_
_entity_poly.entity_id
_entity_poly.type
_entity_poly.pdbx_seq_one_letter_code
_entity_poly.pdbx_strand_id
1 'polypeptide(L)'
;MKPKQLLVIGDSGVYGWGDREAGGWCERLRRNWMQLQAAPVVYPLGIRGDGLERVAARWRSEWQCRGELRRQTPEGVLLAVGLNDTARVGRPDGR
;
A
#
# COMPACT_ATOMS: atom_id res chain seq x y z
N MET A 1 3.29 -17.93 -17.52
CA MET A 1 3.07 -16.47 -17.40
C MET A 1 3.43 -16.09 -15.97
N LYS A 2 4.15 -14.98 -15.73
CA LYS A 2 4.42 -14.53 -14.37
C LYS A 2 3.14 -13.95 -13.74
N PRO A 3 2.92 -14.08 -12.42
CA PRO A 3 1.81 -13.40 -11.78
C PRO A 3 2.00 -11.88 -11.88
N LYS A 4 0.90 -11.16 -12.10
CA LYS A 4 0.92 -9.69 -12.03
C LYS A 4 1.17 -9.26 -10.58
N GLN A 5 1.73 -8.08 -10.35
CA GLN A 5 2.01 -7.55 -9.04
C GLN A 5 1.36 -6.19 -8.86
N LEU A 6 0.67 -6.00 -7.73
CA LEU A 6 0.09 -4.73 -7.31
C LEU A 6 0.74 -4.29 -6.00
N LEU A 7 1.44 -3.16 -6.02
CA LEU A 7 1.87 -2.50 -4.79
C LEU A 7 0.76 -1.60 -4.29
N VAL A 8 0.49 -1.68 -3.00
CA VAL A 8 -0.41 -0.75 -2.32
C VAL A 8 0.43 0.03 -1.31
N ILE A 9 0.59 1.33 -1.50
CA ILE A 9 1.44 2.18 -0.68
C ILE A 9 0.55 3.19 0.04
N GLY A 10 0.78 3.37 1.34
CA GLY A 10 -0.04 4.26 2.13
C GLY A 10 0.27 4.23 3.61
N ASP A 11 -0.75 4.52 4.41
CA ASP A 11 -0.62 4.71 5.84
C ASP A 11 -1.12 3.49 6.65
N SER A 12 -1.58 3.74 7.89
CA SER A 12 -2.22 2.76 8.76
C SER A 12 -3.40 2.03 8.13
N GLY A 13 -4.14 2.66 7.21
CA GLY A 13 -5.25 2.03 6.50
C GLY A 13 -4.78 0.91 5.56
N VAL A 14 -3.67 1.12 4.85
CA VAL A 14 -3.02 0.09 4.03
C VAL A 14 -2.39 -0.99 4.90
N TYR A 15 -1.79 -0.62 6.03
CA TYR A 15 -1.22 -1.56 6.99
C TYR A 15 -2.26 -2.49 7.62
N GLY A 16 -3.54 -2.10 7.62
CA GLY A 16 -4.60 -2.83 8.32
C GLY A 16 -4.58 -2.61 9.83
N TRP A 17 -4.07 -1.46 10.28
CA TRP A 17 -3.93 -1.17 11.71
C TRP A 17 -5.28 -1.25 12.43
N GLY A 18 -5.36 -2.08 13.46
CA GLY A 18 -6.56 -2.25 14.29
C GLY A 18 -7.53 -3.34 13.81
N ASP A 19 -7.38 -3.88 12.59
CA ASP A 19 -8.19 -5.03 12.16
C ASP A 19 -7.60 -6.33 12.72
N ARG A 20 -8.18 -6.80 13.82
CA ARG A 20 -7.80 -8.04 14.50
C ARG A 20 -8.42 -9.29 13.88
N GLU A 21 -9.32 -9.15 12.92
CA GLU A 21 -10.05 -10.27 12.32
C GLU A 21 -9.36 -10.78 11.05
N ALA A 22 -9.17 -9.87 10.09
CA ALA A 22 -8.68 -10.25 8.76
C ALA A 22 -7.38 -9.56 8.37
N GLY A 23 -6.86 -8.65 9.19
CA GLY A 23 -5.59 -7.95 8.93
C GLY A 23 -5.70 -6.79 7.94
N GLY A 24 -6.90 -6.24 7.74
CA GLY A 24 -7.14 -5.07 6.91
C GLY A 24 -7.64 -5.40 5.50
N TRP A 25 -7.98 -4.35 4.75
CA TRP A 25 -8.60 -4.49 3.44
C TRP A 25 -7.65 -5.10 2.39
N CYS A 26 -6.34 -4.86 2.49
CA CYS A 26 -5.35 -5.46 1.60
C CYS A 26 -5.34 -7.00 1.72
N GLU A 27 -5.44 -7.51 2.95
CA GLU A 27 -5.53 -8.94 3.20
C GLU A 27 -6.86 -9.52 2.74
N ARG A 28 -7.98 -8.81 2.98
CA ARG A 28 -9.30 -9.22 2.46
C ARG A 28 -9.32 -9.25 0.93
N LEU A 29 -8.72 -8.25 0.27
CA LEU A 29 -8.57 -8.20 -1.19
C LEU A 29 -7.73 -9.37 -1.71
N ARG A 30 -6.55 -9.60 -1.09
CA ARG A 30 -5.68 -10.72 -1.45
C ARG A 30 -6.41 -12.05 -1.33
N ARG A 31 -7.14 -12.29 -0.23
CA ARG A 31 -7.94 -13.52 -0.01
C ARG A 31 -9.05 -13.67 -1.05
N ASN A 32 -9.75 -12.59 -1.38
CA ASN A 32 -10.79 -12.59 -2.40
C ASN A 32 -10.21 -12.92 -3.79
N TRP A 33 -9.10 -12.29 -4.16
CA TRP A 33 -8.47 -12.49 -5.46
C TRP A 33 -7.80 -13.83 -5.64
N MET A 34 -7.37 -14.52 -4.57
CA MET A 34 -6.84 -15.89 -4.65
C MET A 34 -7.81 -16.89 -5.31
N GLN A 35 -9.09 -16.56 -5.41
CA GLN A 35 -10.09 -17.36 -6.12
C GLN A 35 -10.02 -17.20 -7.66
N LEU A 36 -9.28 -16.21 -8.15
CA LEU A 36 -9.12 -15.92 -9.57
C LEU A 36 -7.94 -16.71 -10.15
N GLN A 37 -8.13 -17.26 -11.37
CA GLN A 37 -7.12 -18.06 -12.05
C GLN A 37 -5.79 -17.32 -12.31
N ALA A 38 -5.82 -16.00 -12.43
CA ALA A 38 -4.65 -15.15 -12.67
C ALA A 38 -4.55 -13.99 -11.66
N ALA A 39 -4.80 -14.30 -10.38
CA ALA A 39 -4.75 -13.34 -9.29
C ALA A 39 -3.39 -12.62 -9.24
N PRO A 40 -3.35 -11.28 -9.18
CA PRO A 40 -2.11 -10.57 -8.93
C PRO A 40 -1.65 -10.76 -7.48
N VAL A 41 -0.34 -10.77 -7.27
CA VAL A 41 0.28 -10.68 -5.94
C VAL A 41 0.10 -9.26 -5.42
N VAL A 42 -0.51 -9.13 -4.24
CA VAL A 42 -0.71 -7.84 -3.56
C VAL A 42 0.40 -7.65 -2.53
N TYR A 43 1.14 -6.54 -2.63
CA TYR A 43 2.14 -6.13 -1.64
C TYR A 43 1.65 -4.90 -0.86
N PRO A 44 1.10 -5.08 0.35
CA PRO A 44 0.72 -3.97 1.20
C PRO A 44 1.94 -3.33 1.88
N LEU A 45 2.21 -2.06 1.57
CA LEU A 45 3.33 -1.24 2.05
C LEU A 45 2.83 -0.04 2.85
N GLY A 46 1.92 -0.33 3.78
CA GLY A 46 1.39 0.66 4.73
C GLY A 46 2.36 0.92 5.86
N ILE A 47 2.62 2.19 6.17
CA ILE A 47 3.40 2.60 7.34
C ILE A 47 2.53 3.51 8.20
N ARG A 48 2.36 3.16 9.47
CA ARG A 48 1.52 3.93 10.39
C ARG A 48 2.01 5.38 10.51
N GLY A 49 1.08 6.32 10.34
CA GLY A 49 1.35 7.76 10.42
C GLY A 49 2.00 8.36 9.18
N ASP A 50 2.13 7.61 8.08
CA ASP A 50 2.56 8.20 6.82
C ASP A 50 1.55 9.21 6.28
N GLY A 51 2.06 10.38 5.90
CA GLY A 51 1.35 11.35 5.08
C GLY A 51 1.95 11.40 3.67
N LEU A 52 1.42 12.30 2.84
CA LEU A 52 1.78 12.45 1.45
C LEU A 52 3.28 12.63 1.23
N GLU A 53 3.95 13.48 2.02
CA GLU A 53 5.39 13.74 1.88
C GLU A 53 6.24 12.47 2.12
N ARG A 54 5.88 11.67 3.13
CA ARG A 54 6.60 10.42 3.45
C ARG A 54 6.40 9.37 2.38
N VAL A 55 5.17 9.23 1.87
CA VAL A 55 4.86 8.35 0.74
C VAL A 55 5.61 8.81 -0.52
N ALA A 56 5.60 10.12 -0.81
CA ALA A 56 6.31 10.70 -1.94
C ALA A 56 7.83 10.40 -1.90
N ALA A 57 8.43 10.41 -0.71
CA ALA A 57 9.85 10.12 -0.53
C ALA A 57 10.23 8.65 -0.77
N ARG A 58 9.31 7.69 -0.59
CA ARG A 58 9.64 6.25 -0.62
C ARG A 58 9.01 5.44 -1.74
N TRP A 59 7.90 5.91 -2.34
CA TRP A 59 7.10 5.06 -3.23
C TRP A 59 7.91 4.47 -4.39
N ARG A 60 8.81 5.27 -4.98
CA ARG A 60 9.57 4.87 -6.17
C ARG A 60 10.62 3.82 -5.84
N SER A 61 11.34 3.98 -4.72
CA SER A 61 12.37 3.02 -4.31
C SER A 61 11.74 1.68 -3.93
N GLU A 62 10.60 1.72 -3.24
CA GLU A 62 9.84 0.52 -2.89
C GLU A 62 9.24 -0.20 -4.10
N TRP A 63 8.78 0.55 -5.10
CA TRP A 63 8.32 -0.02 -6.35
C TRP A 63 9.45 -0.66 -7.16
N GLN A 64 10.60 0.01 -7.25
CA GLN A 64 11.74 -0.49 -8.01
C GLN A 64 12.35 -1.78 -7.43
N CYS A 65 12.29 -2.00 -6.12
CA CYS A 65 12.93 -3.15 -5.47
C CYS A 65 12.06 -4.42 -5.41
N ARG A 66 10.80 -4.37 -5.84
CA ARG A 66 9.82 -5.48 -5.67
C ARG A 66 9.50 -6.30 -6.92
N GLY A 67 10.22 -6.08 -8.01
CA GLY A 67 10.16 -7.01 -9.14
C GLY A 67 10.68 -8.39 -8.77
N GLU A 68 9.90 -9.44 -9.03
CA GLU A 68 10.30 -10.84 -8.79
C GLU A 68 11.51 -11.28 -9.63
N LEU A 69 11.73 -10.63 -10.77
CA LEU A 69 12.84 -10.92 -11.69
C LEU A 69 13.70 -9.68 -11.89
N ARG A 70 15.01 -9.88 -12.08
CA ARG A 70 15.98 -8.80 -12.34
C ARG A 70 15.48 -7.93 -13.51
N ARG A 71 15.40 -6.60 -13.29
CA ARG A 71 14.89 -5.58 -14.24
C ARG A 71 13.38 -5.64 -14.52
N GLN A 72 12.61 -6.36 -13.73
CA GLN A 72 11.16 -6.25 -13.77
C GLN A 72 10.67 -5.37 -12.63
N THR A 73 9.53 -4.74 -12.83
CA THR A 73 8.85 -3.94 -11.81
C THR A 73 7.39 -4.37 -11.74
N PRO A 74 6.73 -4.12 -10.60
CA PRO A 74 5.30 -4.37 -10.46
C PRO A 74 4.48 -3.63 -11.52
N GLU A 75 3.45 -4.28 -12.07
CA GLU A 75 2.59 -3.73 -13.12
C GLU A 75 1.67 -2.60 -12.63
N GLY A 76 1.43 -2.51 -11.32
CA GLY A 76 0.56 -1.49 -10.75
C GLY A 76 1.04 -0.96 -9.40
N VAL A 77 0.74 0.32 -9.16
CA VAL A 77 0.88 0.99 -7.87
C VAL A 77 -0.46 1.65 -7.52
N LEU A 78 -0.99 1.36 -6.34
CA LEU A 78 -2.13 2.02 -5.74
C LEU A 78 -1.64 2.86 -4.56
N LEU A 79 -1.99 4.14 -4.55
CA LEU A 79 -1.69 5.06 -3.46
C LEU A 79 -2.95 5.29 -2.62
N ALA A 80 -2.88 5.02 -1.32
CA ALA A 80 -3.96 5.25 -0.37
C ALA A 80 -3.40 6.02 0.84
N VAL A 81 -3.42 7.35 0.74
CA VAL A 81 -2.83 8.29 1.71
C VAL A 81 -3.66 9.57 1.77
N GLY A 82 -3.49 10.36 2.82
CA GLY A 82 -4.09 11.69 2.96
C GLY A 82 -4.75 11.93 4.32
N LEU A 83 -5.12 10.87 5.04
CA LEU A 83 -5.77 10.99 6.35
C LEU A 83 -4.86 11.71 7.36
N ASN A 84 -3.59 11.32 7.45
CA ASN A 84 -2.63 11.94 8.36
C ASN A 84 -2.29 13.39 7.98
N ASP A 85 -2.40 13.75 6.70
CA ASP A 85 -2.22 15.11 6.21
C ASP A 85 -3.39 16.00 6.63
N THR A 86 -4.63 15.52 6.43
CA THR A 86 -5.84 16.25 6.82
C THR A 86 -5.97 16.43 8.33
N ALA A 87 -5.45 15.52 9.15
CA ALA A 87 -5.44 15.68 10.61
C ALA A 87 -4.67 16.95 11.08
N ARG A 88 -3.76 17.48 10.25
CA ARG A 88 -3.03 18.73 10.52
C ARG A 88 -3.82 19.96 10.05
N VAL A 89 -4.79 19.78 9.16
CA VAL A 89 -5.64 20.85 8.64
C VAL A 89 -6.78 21.09 9.63
N GLY A 90 -6.66 22.17 10.41
CA GLY A 90 -7.68 22.56 11.39
C GLY A 90 -7.14 22.90 12.78
N ARG A 91 -5.84 22.69 13.02
CA ARG A 91 -5.17 23.17 14.23
C ARG A 91 -4.31 24.40 13.90
N PRO A 92 -4.36 25.49 14.68
CA PRO A 92 -3.59 26.70 14.43
C PRO A 92 -2.07 26.48 14.33
N ASP A 93 -1.57 25.40 14.92
CA ASP A 93 -0.16 24.99 14.96
C ASP A 93 0.16 23.77 14.07
N GLY A 94 -0.84 23.22 13.37
CA GLY A 94 -0.67 22.06 12.48
C GLY A 94 -0.17 20.78 13.18
N ARG A 95 -0.30 20.68 14.51
CA ARG A 95 0.16 19.54 15.34
C ARG A 95 -0.93 18.95 16.20
#